data_AF-W6QI50-F1
#
_entry.id   AF-W6QI50-F1
#
_cell.length_a   1.000
_cell.length_b   1.000
_cell.length_c   1.000
_cell.angle_alpha   90.00
_cell.angle_beta   90.00
_cell.angle_gamma   90.00
#
_symmetry.space_group_name_H-M   'P 1'
#
loop_
_entity.id
_entity.type
_entity.pdbx_description
1 polymer ?
#
loop_
_entity_poly.entity_id
_entity_poly.type
_entity_poly.pdbx_seq_one_letter_code
_entity_poly.pdbx_strand_id
1 'polypeptide(L)'
;MIGIVSNRNSASDYDDDMKRAKSLGIDAFALNIGTDPCTDQQLQLAYDSAANNDMKAFLSFDFNWWHIEQAAEVGQKVAQYASKPAQLLVDDKVFVSSFAGDGMNVAAMRAAVGRPVFFAPNFHPSTGTDISPVDGLLNWMAWPNNGKNKAPTAEQSISVADGDREYVDALGGRPILPVTVSPWFSTHFGPEVSYSKNWNFPSDLLWFNRWNEILELKPRFIEIVTWNDYGESHYIGPLGSPHTDDGASKWVNDMPHEGWLDISKPYIAAFKADQSSPDSHISSDELVYWYRPAPRGVNCDSTDTCMVPANNGSGNYFMGRPDGWEFMADSVFIVSLLTAPATVQVNSGGTIHNYEAPAGASAKEVPMGVGTQSFEVNRDGETILSGTSLKEVIDGCVCGLYNFNAYVGTLPPGSNDALQPEGLSAFTQGLRVRTCQPTPSLSTVPPPAPSPSKSTILPSSPPGTTKAPGPCSAISSTVVTVTVTEAITPPSSPPTRTCGGGGTGGGNAGGGGGGGGGGGGGGGRNRACIAGTGASNYSGLCSFCCSYGYCPSGPCTCTQYGTPIPLPPSTGARGAPLIGEDDSYLGLCSFACDHGYCPPTACRIAWG
;
A
#
# COMPACT_ATOMS: atom_id res chain seq x y z
N MET A 1 4.24 -12.41 4.06
CA MET A 1 2.85 -12.87 4.27
C MET A 1 2.41 -13.83 3.18
N ILE A 2 1.66 -14.88 3.56
CA ILE A 2 0.94 -15.78 2.65
C ILE A 2 -0.52 -15.86 3.09
N GLY A 3 -1.44 -15.69 2.14
CA GLY A 3 -2.87 -15.88 2.33
C GLY A 3 -3.24 -17.36 2.38
N ILE A 4 -4.17 -17.70 3.26
CA ILE A 4 -4.71 -19.04 3.37
C ILE A 4 -5.76 -19.27 2.26
N VAL A 5 -5.56 -20.33 1.46
CA VAL A 5 -6.44 -20.71 0.35
C VAL A 5 -7.09 -22.05 0.60
N SER A 6 -8.32 -22.23 0.13
CA SER A 6 -9.14 -23.41 0.45
C SER A 6 -8.76 -24.68 -0.32
N ASN A 7 -8.03 -24.57 -1.43
CA ASN A 7 -7.79 -25.69 -2.36
C ASN A 7 -6.53 -26.51 -2.09
N ARG A 8 -5.79 -26.24 -1.00
CA ARG A 8 -4.69 -27.10 -0.56
C ARG A 8 -5.24 -28.26 0.26
N ASN A 9 -4.93 -29.48 -0.16
CA ASN A 9 -5.48 -30.72 0.38
C ASN A 9 -4.49 -31.44 1.30
N SER A 10 -3.20 -31.09 1.24
CA SER A 10 -2.14 -31.71 2.03
C SER A 10 -1.06 -30.71 2.43
N ALA A 11 -0.24 -31.08 3.43
CA ALA A 11 0.91 -30.27 3.81
C ALA A 11 1.92 -30.15 2.66
N SER A 12 2.08 -31.20 1.84
CA SER A 12 2.99 -31.17 0.70
C SER A 12 2.63 -30.13 -0.35
N ASP A 13 1.37 -29.68 -0.40
CA ASP A 13 0.95 -28.62 -1.31
C ASP A 13 1.60 -27.28 -0.96
N TYR A 14 2.15 -27.11 0.24
CA TYR A 14 2.95 -25.95 0.68
C TYR A 14 4.46 -26.16 0.53
N ASP A 15 4.94 -27.39 0.28
CA ASP A 15 6.37 -27.70 0.40
C ASP A 15 7.23 -26.90 -0.57
N ASP A 16 6.78 -26.71 -1.80
CA ASP A 16 7.55 -25.97 -2.80
C ASP A 16 7.60 -24.47 -2.48
N ASP A 17 6.54 -23.91 -1.90
CA ASP A 17 6.53 -22.54 -1.37
C ASP A 17 7.54 -22.40 -0.21
N MET A 18 7.54 -23.35 0.73
CA MET A 18 8.45 -23.37 1.88
C MET A 18 9.91 -23.46 1.43
N LYS A 19 10.23 -24.40 0.53
CA LYS A 19 11.59 -24.58 0.01
C LYS A 19 12.09 -23.35 -0.73
N ARG A 20 11.22 -22.73 -1.54
CA ARG A 20 11.56 -21.53 -2.31
C ARG A 20 11.76 -20.32 -1.41
N ALA A 21 10.85 -20.07 -0.47
CA ALA A 21 11.01 -18.99 0.49
C ALA A 21 12.31 -19.16 1.29
N LYS A 22 12.59 -20.39 1.76
CA LYS A 22 13.83 -20.71 2.47
C LYS A 22 15.09 -20.47 1.62
N SER A 23 15.08 -20.82 0.34
CA SER A 23 16.26 -20.67 -0.54
C SER A 23 16.59 -19.20 -0.83
N LEU A 24 15.62 -18.30 -0.67
CA LEU A 24 15.82 -16.84 -0.73
C LEU A 24 16.31 -16.26 0.61
N GLY A 25 16.29 -17.06 1.67
CA GLY A 25 16.62 -16.62 3.02
C GLY A 25 15.43 -16.06 3.81
N ILE A 26 14.18 -16.33 3.41
CA ILE A 26 13.00 -15.99 4.23
C ILE A 26 12.89 -16.99 5.38
N ASP A 27 12.73 -16.49 6.60
CA ASP A 27 12.73 -17.33 7.82
C ASP A 27 11.37 -17.91 8.18
N ALA A 28 10.29 -17.18 7.84
CA ALA A 28 8.94 -17.55 8.22
C ALA A 28 7.88 -17.06 7.24
N PHE A 29 6.77 -17.79 7.16
CA PHE A 29 5.53 -17.26 6.60
C PHE A 29 4.64 -16.66 7.69
N ALA A 30 4.26 -15.39 7.50
CA ALA A 30 3.11 -14.79 8.17
C ALA A 30 1.82 -15.33 7.54
N LEU A 31 1.08 -16.15 8.26
CA LEU A 31 -0.18 -16.77 7.79
C LEU A 31 -1.31 -15.76 8.02
N ASN A 32 -1.78 -15.12 6.96
CA ASN A 32 -2.89 -14.17 7.04
C ASN A 32 -4.20 -14.92 7.28
N ILE A 33 -4.90 -14.63 8.38
CA ILE A 33 -6.12 -15.35 8.76
C ILE A 33 -7.31 -14.42 9.01
N GLY A 34 -8.40 -14.72 8.31
CA GLY A 34 -9.75 -14.28 8.65
C GLY A 34 -10.46 -15.29 9.55
N THR A 35 -11.77 -15.44 9.36
CA THR A 35 -12.62 -16.38 10.11
C THR A 35 -13.23 -17.46 9.21
N ASP A 36 -12.61 -17.73 8.06
CA ASP A 36 -13.13 -18.66 7.06
C ASP A 36 -13.20 -20.10 7.57
N PRO A 37 -14.18 -20.91 7.12
CA PRO A 37 -14.33 -22.30 7.55
C PRO A 37 -13.10 -23.18 7.28
N CYS A 38 -12.30 -22.85 6.26
CA CYS A 38 -11.09 -23.62 5.92
C CYS A 38 -9.86 -23.25 6.78
N THR A 39 -9.91 -22.15 7.54
CA THR A 39 -8.75 -21.56 8.22
C THR A 39 -7.99 -22.58 9.07
N ASP A 40 -8.69 -23.34 9.92
CA ASP A 40 -8.04 -24.29 10.83
C ASP A 40 -7.38 -25.47 10.12
N GLN A 41 -8.02 -25.99 9.08
CA GLN A 41 -7.41 -27.04 8.27
C GLN A 41 -6.13 -26.53 7.61
N GLN A 42 -6.19 -25.36 6.98
CA GLN A 42 -5.07 -24.81 6.24
C GLN A 42 -3.92 -24.37 7.14
N LEU A 43 -4.21 -23.79 8.31
CA LEU A 43 -3.20 -23.52 9.33
C LEU A 43 -2.50 -24.82 9.75
N GLN A 44 -3.25 -25.89 10.01
CA GLN A 44 -2.65 -27.18 10.36
C GLN A 44 -1.71 -27.69 9.27
N LEU A 45 -2.12 -27.65 7.99
CA LEU A 45 -1.31 -28.07 6.85
C LEU A 45 -0.05 -27.19 6.68
N ALA A 46 -0.19 -25.87 6.81
CA ALA A 46 0.92 -24.92 6.69
C ALA A 46 1.97 -25.11 7.79
N TYR A 47 1.55 -25.30 9.06
CA TYR A 47 2.49 -25.59 10.16
C TYR A 47 3.19 -26.94 9.98
N ASP A 48 2.49 -27.96 9.49
CA ASP A 48 3.08 -29.28 9.24
C ASP A 48 4.12 -29.21 8.11
N SER A 49 3.81 -28.50 7.01
CA SER A 49 4.77 -28.27 5.92
C SER A 49 5.97 -27.43 6.36
N ALA A 50 5.75 -26.37 7.13
CA ALA A 50 6.83 -25.55 7.66
C ALA A 50 7.77 -26.41 8.53
N ALA A 51 7.24 -27.31 9.36
CA ALA A 51 8.05 -28.23 10.15
C ALA A 51 8.84 -29.22 9.27
N ASN A 52 8.22 -29.76 8.22
CA ASN A 52 8.86 -30.71 7.30
C ASN A 52 10.01 -30.08 6.49
N ASN A 53 9.95 -28.78 6.23
CA ASN A 53 10.93 -28.06 5.41
C ASN A 53 11.88 -27.17 6.22
N ASP A 54 11.83 -27.26 7.56
CA ASP A 54 12.63 -26.45 8.49
C ASP A 54 12.48 -24.94 8.18
N MET A 55 11.22 -24.54 8.04
CA MET A 55 10.75 -23.16 7.95
C MET A 55 9.95 -22.83 9.21
N LYS A 56 9.78 -21.55 9.50
CA LYS A 56 8.85 -21.11 10.55
C LYS A 56 7.55 -20.57 9.97
N ALA A 57 6.53 -20.49 10.81
CA ALA A 57 5.27 -19.84 10.51
C ALA A 57 4.75 -19.12 11.77
N PHE A 58 3.94 -18.10 11.57
CA PHE A 58 3.23 -17.42 12.64
C PHE A 58 1.88 -16.89 12.16
N LEU A 59 0.99 -16.60 13.09
CA LEU A 59 -0.34 -16.07 12.78
C LEU A 59 -0.30 -14.55 12.61
N SER A 60 -0.90 -14.08 11.51
CA SER A 60 -1.22 -12.67 11.26
C SER A 60 -2.74 -12.53 11.16
N PHE A 61 -3.37 -11.90 12.15
CA PHE A 61 -4.83 -11.78 12.21
C PHE A 61 -5.34 -10.61 11.35
N ASP A 62 -6.36 -10.82 10.53
CA ASP A 62 -7.01 -9.76 9.76
C ASP A 62 -8.26 -9.23 10.50
N PHE A 63 -8.16 -8.01 11.06
CA PHE A 63 -9.27 -7.37 11.78
C PHE A 63 -10.35 -6.76 10.86
N ASN A 64 -10.29 -6.98 9.54
CA ASN A 64 -11.49 -6.86 8.72
C ASN A 64 -12.49 -8.00 9.00
N TRP A 65 -12.02 -9.12 9.55
CA TRP A 65 -12.82 -10.31 9.88
C TRP A 65 -12.88 -10.58 11.38
N TRP A 66 -11.81 -10.28 12.10
CA TRP A 66 -11.76 -10.34 13.57
C TRP A 66 -12.20 -9.01 14.19
N HIS A 67 -12.71 -9.07 15.42
CA HIS A 67 -13.17 -7.91 16.17
C HIS A 67 -12.36 -7.73 17.47
N ILE A 68 -12.18 -6.49 17.91
CA ILE A 68 -11.33 -6.15 19.07
C ILE A 68 -11.87 -6.71 20.40
N GLU A 69 -13.17 -6.96 20.47
CA GLU A 69 -13.85 -7.60 21.59
C GLU A 69 -13.47 -9.08 21.73
N GLN A 70 -12.95 -9.70 20.66
CA GLN A 70 -12.59 -11.11 20.58
C GLN A 70 -11.14 -11.37 21.04
N ALA A 71 -10.58 -10.51 21.89
CA ALA A 71 -9.19 -10.62 22.32
C ALA A 71 -8.86 -11.99 22.95
N ALA A 72 -9.80 -12.58 23.69
CA ALA A 72 -9.61 -13.90 24.30
C ALA A 72 -9.60 -15.01 23.24
N GLU A 73 -10.47 -14.94 22.25
CA GLU A 73 -10.57 -15.89 21.13
C GLU A 73 -9.34 -15.82 20.23
N VAL A 74 -8.84 -14.61 19.95
CA VAL A 74 -7.54 -14.40 19.29
C VAL A 74 -6.44 -15.12 20.08
N GLY A 75 -6.39 -14.91 21.40
CA GLY A 75 -5.40 -15.56 22.25
C GLY A 75 -5.52 -17.09 22.30
N GLN A 76 -6.75 -17.63 22.34
CA GLN A 76 -7.01 -19.07 22.24
C GLN A 76 -6.57 -19.65 20.89
N LYS A 77 -6.77 -18.92 19.79
CA LYS A 77 -6.29 -19.31 18.47
C LYS A 77 -4.77 -19.36 18.42
N VAL A 78 -4.07 -18.38 19.01
CA VAL A 78 -2.61 -18.43 19.16
C VAL A 78 -2.17 -19.64 19.98
N ALA A 79 -2.83 -19.92 21.12
CA ALA A 79 -2.50 -21.05 21.99
C ALA A 79 -2.53 -22.41 21.25
N GLN A 80 -3.48 -22.57 20.32
CA GLN A 80 -3.63 -23.80 19.52
C GLN A 80 -2.38 -24.14 18.70
N TYR A 81 -1.65 -23.14 18.21
CA TYR A 81 -0.48 -23.31 17.33
C TYR A 81 0.85 -22.99 18.02
N ALA A 82 0.83 -22.30 19.16
CA ALA A 82 2.01 -21.84 19.90
C ALA A 82 3.03 -22.95 20.25
N SER A 83 2.60 -24.21 20.34
CA SER A 83 3.45 -25.37 20.67
C SER A 83 3.91 -26.18 19.45
N LYS A 84 3.48 -25.80 18.24
CA LYS A 84 3.90 -26.47 17.01
C LYS A 84 5.40 -26.28 16.77
N PRO A 85 6.13 -27.29 16.27
CA PRO A 85 7.59 -27.21 16.04
C PRO A 85 8.03 -26.05 15.13
N ALA A 86 7.16 -25.67 14.19
CA ALA A 86 7.42 -24.60 13.23
C ALA A 86 6.92 -23.21 13.70
N GLN A 87 6.37 -23.08 14.90
CA GLN A 87 6.01 -21.76 15.44
C GLN A 87 7.25 -20.86 15.50
N LEU A 88 7.17 -19.68 14.89
CA LEU A 88 8.20 -18.66 15.02
C LEU A 88 8.22 -18.18 16.48
N LEU A 89 9.40 -18.26 17.08
CA LEU A 89 9.69 -17.68 18.39
C LEU A 89 10.69 -16.52 18.22
N VAL A 90 10.41 -15.41 18.89
CA VAL A 90 11.29 -14.25 18.95
C VAL A 90 11.51 -13.92 20.42
N ASP A 91 12.78 -13.83 20.84
CA ASP A 91 13.15 -13.61 22.24
C ASP A 91 12.48 -14.61 23.20
N ASP A 92 12.44 -15.89 22.79
CA ASP A 92 11.75 -17.00 23.48
C ASP A 92 10.23 -16.83 23.66
N LYS A 93 9.60 -15.91 22.92
CA LYS A 93 8.16 -15.65 22.93
C LYS A 93 7.51 -16.06 21.61
N VAL A 94 6.24 -16.46 21.65
CA VAL A 94 5.43 -16.76 20.46
C VAL A 94 5.24 -15.47 19.65
N PHE A 95 5.70 -15.42 18.41
CA PHE A 95 5.51 -14.25 17.55
C PHE A 95 4.10 -14.24 16.94
N VAL A 96 3.44 -13.08 16.99
CA VAL A 96 2.10 -12.84 16.45
C VAL A 96 2.03 -11.42 15.87
N SER A 97 1.37 -11.27 14.74
CA SER A 97 1.05 -9.94 14.16
C SER A 97 -0.44 -9.84 13.82
N SER A 98 -0.84 -8.67 13.32
CA SER A 98 -2.19 -8.45 12.78
C SER A 98 -2.19 -7.32 11.76
N PHE A 99 -3.13 -7.37 10.82
CA PHE A 99 -3.59 -6.22 10.06
C PHE A 99 -4.68 -5.51 10.89
N ALA A 100 -4.45 -4.25 11.24
CA ALA A 100 -5.27 -3.49 12.19
C ALA A 100 -5.46 -4.20 13.55
N GLY A 101 -6.55 -3.89 14.26
CA GLY A 101 -6.87 -4.38 15.60
C GLY A 101 -6.69 -3.35 16.72
N ASP A 102 -6.56 -2.08 16.36
CA ASP A 102 -6.44 -0.94 17.26
C ASP A 102 -7.44 -0.99 18.42
N GLY A 103 -6.94 -0.95 19.66
CA GLY A 103 -7.76 -0.98 20.87
C GLY A 103 -8.12 -2.38 21.39
N MET A 104 -7.69 -3.47 20.73
CA MET A 104 -7.83 -4.82 21.29
C MET A 104 -7.19 -4.91 22.68
N ASN A 105 -7.87 -5.61 23.60
CA ASN A 105 -7.33 -5.87 24.93
C ASN A 105 -6.17 -6.89 24.88
N VAL A 106 -4.95 -6.39 24.64
CA VAL A 106 -3.73 -7.20 24.53
C VAL A 106 -3.45 -8.03 25.80
N ALA A 107 -3.82 -7.52 26.98
CA ALA A 107 -3.65 -8.26 28.24
C ALA A 107 -4.56 -9.50 28.29
N ALA A 108 -5.82 -9.37 27.86
CA ALA A 108 -6.74 -10.50 27.75
C ALA A 108 -6.26 -11.53 26.71
N MET A 109 -5.77 -11.06 25.55
CA MET A 109 -5.17 -11.93 24.54
C MET A 109 -3.98 -12.73 25.10
N ARG A 110 -3.03 -12.07 25.74
CA ARG A 110 -1.87 -12.73 26.37
C ARG A 110 -2.28 -13.73 27.46
N ALA A 111 -3.27 -13.38 28.28
CA ALA A 111 -3.80 -14.28 29.31
C ALA A 111 -4.41 -15.55 28.70
N ALA A 112 -5.14 -15.41 27.59
CA ALA A 112 -5.73 -16.54 26.87
C ALA A 112 -4.70 -17.42 26.13
N VAL A 113 -3.56 -16.86 25.71
CA VAL A 113 -2.45 -17.65 25.14
C VAL A 113 -1.82 -18.58 26.19
N GLY A 114 -1.68 -18.09 27.42
CA GLY A 114 -1.07 -18.82 28.53
C GLY A 114 0.45 -19.01 28.40
N ARG A 115 1.10 -18.31 27.47
CA ARG A 115 2.56 -18.34 27.22
C ARG A 115 3.07 -16.93 26.87
N PRO A 116 4.38 -16.64 27.02
CA PRO A 116 4.94 -15.37 26.57
C PRO A 116 4.71 -15.14 25.07
N VAL A 117 4.19 -13.96 24.72
CA VAL A 117 3.88 -13.55 23.33
C VAL A 117 4.69 -12.31 22.98
N PHE A 118 5.30 -12.32 21.80
CA PHE A 118 5.83 -11.16 21.12
C PHE A 118 4.76 -10.70 20.13
N PHE A 119 4.09 -9.58 20.43
CA PHE A 119 3.00 -9.07 19.60
C PHE A 119 3.42 -7.80 18.86
N ALA A 120 3.40 -7.85 17.53
CA ALA A 120 3.67 -6.72 16.64
C ALA A 120 2.52 -6.48 15.66
N PRO A 121 1.42 -5.83 16.10
CA PRO A 121 0.29 -5.53 15.24
C PRO A 121 0.54 -4.32 14.34
N ASN A 122 -0.26 -4.21 13.28
CA ASN A 122 -0.44 -2.99 12.53
C ASN A 122 -1.45 -2.06 13.24
N PHE A 123 -1.09 -1.59 14.43
CA PHE A 123 -1.83 -0.50 15.09
C PHE A 123 -1.40 0.85 14.51
N HIS A 124 -2.33 1.79 14.46
CA HIS A 124 -2.20 3.10 13.85
C HIS A 124 -1.96 4.18 14.93
N PRO A 125 -0.70 4.45 15.32
CA PRO A 125 -0.40 5.38 16.40
C PRO A 125 -0.90 6.81 16.14
N SER A 126 -0.93 7.26 14.88
CA SER A 126 -1.48 8.57 14.49
C SER A 126 -2.96 8.76 14.85
N THR A 127 -3.70 7.68 15.10
CA THR A 127 -5.12 7.75 15.50
C THR A 127 -5.31 7.87 17.02
N GLY A 128 -4.22 7.87 17.80
CA GLY A 128 -4.25 7.93 19.26
C GLY A 128 -4.33 6.56 19.95
N THR A 129 -4.11 5.46 19.21
CA THR A 129 -4.08 4.10 19.76
C THR A 129 -3.00 3.95 20.84
N ASP A 130 -3.36 3.32 21.96
CA ASP A 130 -2.39 2.95 23.00
C ASP A 130 -1.51 1.79 22.53
N ILE A 131 -0.24 2.12 22.26
CA ILE A 131 0.80 1.20 21.80
C ILE A 131 1.74 0.75 22.93
N SER A 132 1.47 1.12 24.18
CA SER A 132 2.23 0.65 25.35
C SER A 132 2.12 -0.87 25.61
N PRO A 133 1.01 -1.57 25.27
CA PRO A 133 0.89 -3.01 25.57
C PRO A 133 1.65 -3.93 24.59
N VAL A 134 2.07 -3.43 23.42
CA VAL A 134 2.65 -4.22 22.32
C VAL A 134 4.18 -4.29 22.37
N ASP A 135 4.78 -5.33 21.77
CA ASP A 135 6.25 -5.51 21.72
C ASP A 135 6.89 -4.84 20.48
N GLY A 136 6.12 -4.64 19.41
CA GLY A 136 6.51 -3.92 18.20
C GLY A 136 5.29 -3.38 17.45
N LEU A 137 5.50 -2.67 16.33
CA LEU A 137 4.42 -2.17 15.48
C LEU A 137 4.74 -2.48 14.02
N LEU A 138 3.90 -3.27 13.36
CA LEU A 138 4.01 -3.58 11.94
C LEU A 138 3.55 -2.36 11.12
N ASN A 139 4.43 -1.73 10.36
CA ASN A 139 4.02 -0.75 9.37
C ASN A 139 3.54 -1.48 8.11
N TRP A 140 2.22 -1.55 7.90
CA TRP A 140 1.62 -2.17 6.72
C TRP A 140 1.83 -1.38 5.43
N MET A 141 2.12 -0.08 5.52
CA MET A 141 2.20 0.78 4.34
C MET A 141 3.37 0.34 3.45
N ALA A 142 3.05 -0.31 2.32
CA ALA A 142 4.05 -0.79 1.37
C ALA A 142 4.16 0.07 0.10
N TRP A 143 3.17 0.95 -0.16
CA TRP A 143 3.12 1.80 -1.34
C TRP A 143 2.78 3.26 -1.00
N PRO A 144 3.24 4.23 -1.81
CA PRO A 144 2.81 5.61 -1.70
C PRO A 144 1.30 5.76 -1.82
N ASN A 145 0.68 6.56 -0.96
CA ASN A 145 -0.77 6.73 -0.91
C ASN A 145 -1.17 8.14 -0.44
N ASN A 146 -2.46 8.43 -0.41
CA ASN A 146 -3.00 9.71 0.05
C ASN A 146 -3.34 9.76 1.55
N GLY A 147 -2.77 8.89 2.39
CA GLY A 147 -3.09 8.77 3.82
C GLY A 147 -4.44 8.13 4.15
N LYS A 148 -5.19 7.66 3.15
CA LYS A 148 -6.47 6.96 3.33
C LYS A 148 -6.50 5.61 2.63
N ASN A 149 -5.33 5.00 2.45
CA ASN A 149 -5.15 3.75 1.72
C ASN A 149 -5.78 3.81 0.31
N LYS A 150 -5.48 4.89 -0.43
CA LYS A 150 -5.87 5.14 -1.83
C LYS A 150 -4.74 5.83 -2.59
N ALA A 151 -4.79 5.78 -3.91
CA ALA A 151 -3.78 6.39 -4.76
C ALA A 151 -3.52 7.86 -4.33
N PRO A 152 -2.27 8.34 -4.44
CA PRO A 152 -1.97 9.75 -4.16
C PRO A 152 -2.87 10.70 -4.95
N THR A 153 -3.12 11.89 -4.41
CA THR A 153 -3.77 12.98 -5.14
C THR A 153 -2.82 14.16 -5.30
N ALA A 154 -3.22 15.18 -6.05
CA ALA A 154 -2.43 16.41 -6.16
C ALA A 154 -2.27 17.13 -4.81
N GLU A 155 -3.22 16.94 -3.89
CA GLU A 155 -3.27 17.58 -2.57
C GLU A 155 -2.59 16.76 -1.48
N GLN A 156 -2.56 15.43 -1.61
CA GLN A 156 -2.06 14.55 -0.57
C GLN A 156 -1.29 13.36 -1.16
N SER A 157 -0.01 13.27 -0.82
CA SER A 157 0.89 12.18 -1.17
C SER A 157 1.80 11.89 0.01
N ILE A 158 1.79 10.65 0.47
CA ILE A 158 2.58 10.11 1.58
C ILE A 158 3.45 9.01 1.00
N SER A 159 4.76 9.13 1.14
CA SER A 159 5.71 8.09 0.74
C SER A 159 5.80 6.97 1.77
N VAL A 160 6.30 5.81 1.36
CA VAL A 160 6.50 4.66 2.28
C VAL A 160 7.41 5.05 3.44
N ALA A 161 8.48 5.79 3.16
CA ALA A 161 9.40 6.31 4.17
C ALA A 161 8.74 7.31 5.14
N ASP A 162 7.70 8.04 4.72
CA ASP A 162 6.94 8.90 5.65
C ASP A 162 6.13 8.04 6.64
N GLY A 163 5.52 6.96 6.16
CA GLY A 163 4.85 5.96 6.99
C GLY A 163 5.81 5.27 7.97
N ASP A 164 7.02 4.90 7.53
CA ASP A 164 8.03 4.35 8.45
C ASP A 164 8.37 5.33 9.57
N ARG A 165 8.58 6.61 9.25
CA ARG A 165 8.93 7.63 10.24
C ARG A 165 7.82 7.80 11.28
N GLU A 166 6.55 7.75 10.89
CA GLU A 166 5.43 7.75 11.85
C GLU A 166 5.57 6.64 12.89
N TYR A 167 5.85 5.42 12.45
CA TYR A 167 5.96 4.27 13.34
C TYR A 167 7.25 4.32 14.17
N VAL A 168 8.38 4.74 13.58
CA VAL A 168 9.65 4.94 14.29
C VAL A 168 9.50 5.98 15.40
N ASP A 169 8.87 7.12 15.10
CA ASP A 169 8.65 8.20 16.06
C ASP A 169 7.72 7.74 17.19
N ALA A 170 6.65 7.02 16.86
CA ALA A 170 5.72 6.47 17.84
C ALA A 170 6.37 5.42 18.76
N LEU A 171 7.34 4.65 18.26
CA LEU A 171 8.08 3.68 19.08
C LEU A 171 9.04 4.37 20.05
N GLY A 172 9.50 5.60 19.79
CA GLY A 172 10.29 6.39 20.74
C GLY A 172 11.60 5.71 21.15
N GLY A 173 12.23 4.96 20.24
CA GLY A 173 13.42 4.14 20.51
C GLY A 173 13.14 2.74 21.05
N ARG A 174 11.87 2.32 21.18
CA ARG A 174 11.51 0.91 21.38
C ARG A 174 11.83 0.10 20.12
N PRO A 175 12.31 -1.14 20.25
CA PRO A 175 13.27 -1.64 19.27
C PRO A 175 12.70 -2.17 17.94
N ILE A 176 11.38 -2.21 17.69
CA ILE A 176 10.85 -3.21 16.73
C ILE A 176 9.72 -2.67 15.84
N LEU A 177 10.11 -2.33 14.63
CA LEU A 177 9.26 -2.03 13.48
C LEU A 177 9.46 -3.13 12.43
N PRO A 178 8.58 -4.14 12.31
CA PRO A 178 8.46 -4.87 11.06
C PRO A 178 8.09 -3.88 9.97
N VAL A 179 9.00 -3.65 9.02
CA VAL A 179 8.73 -2.80 7.85
C VAL A 179 8.23 -3.66 6.71
N THR A 180 7.29 -3.13 5.95
CA THR A 180 6.76 -3.84 4.79
C THR A 180 7.54 -3.48 3.52
N VAL A 181 7.72 -4.48 2.66
CA VAL A 181 8.21 -4.33 1.28
C VAL A 181 7.24 -5.05 0.34
N SER A 182 6.90 -4.38 -0.77
CA SER A 182 6.04 -4.95 -1.81
C SER A 182 6.42 -4.39 -3.20
N PRO A 183 6.33 -5.19 -4.28
CA PRO A 183 6.80 -4.74 -5.59
C PRO A 183 5.80 -3.90 -6.39
N TRP A 184 4.51 -4.27 -6.33
CA TRP A 184 3.48 -3.77 -7.25
C TRP A 184 2.14 -3.71 -6.55
N PHE A 185 1.16 -2.98 -7.10
CA PHE A 185 -0.23 -3.04 -6.64
C PHE A 185 -1.18 -2.66 -7.77
N SER A 186 -2.12 -3.56 -8.07
CA SER A 186 -3.21 -3.33 -9.00
C SER A 186 -4.36 -4.27 -8.66
N THR A 187 -5.57 -3.75 -8.53
CA THR A 187 -6.77 -4.57 -8.33
C THR A 187 -7.92 -4.10 -9.22
N HIS A 188 -8.71 -5.04 -9.73
CA HIS A 188 -9.70 -4.78 -10.78
C HIS A 188 -10.94 -5.69 -10.71
N PHE A 189 -11.54 -5.79 -9.51
CA PHE A 189 -12.77 -6.51 -9.25
C PHE A 189 -14.01 -5.65 -9.53
N GLY A 190 -14.85 -6.09 -10.46
CA GLY A 190 -16.10 -5.43 -10.84
C GLY A 190 -17.33 -5.95 -10.08
N PRO A 191 -18.55 -5.79 -10.66
CA PRO A 191 -19.81 -6.25 -10.07
C PRO A 191 -19.96 -7.78 -10.03
N GLU A 192 -19.03 -8.53 -10.62
CA GLU A 192 -19.02 -9.99 -10.56
C GLU A 192 -18.72 -10.56 -9.15
N VAL A 193 -18.17 -9.74 -8.24
CA VAL A 193 -17.92 -10.11 -6.84
C VAL A 193 -18.66 -9.20 -5.87
N SER A 194 -18.89 -9.67 -4.64
CA SER A 194 -19.53 -8.88 -3.58
C SER A 194 -18.60 -7.84 -2.94
N TYR A 195 -17.30 -7.91 -3.20
CA TYR A 195 -16.24 -7.08 -2.60
C TYR A 195 -15.50 -6.28 -3.68
N SER A 196 -16.24 -5.59 -4.57
CA SER A 196 -15.64 -4.88 -5.71
C SER A 196 -14.54 -3.89 -5.29
N LYS A 197 -13.50 -3.79 -6.12
CA LYS A 197 -12.23 -3.11 -5.85
C LYS A 197 -11.61 -2.66 -7.17
N ASN A 198 -11.24 -1.38 -7.34
CA ASN A 198 -10.67 -0.91 -8.61
C ASN A 198 -9.70 0.28 -8.47
N TRP A 199 -8.41 0.02 -8.17
CA TRP A 199 -7.37 1.05 -8.07
C TRP A 199 -5.96 0.47 -8.19
N ASN A 200 -4.97 1.36 -8.33
CA ASN A 200 -3.54 1.08 -8.31
C ASN A 200 -2.84 1.92 -7.24
N PHE A 201 -1.65 1.47 -6.82
CA PHE A 201 -0.68 2.35 -6.15
C PHE A 201 0.56 2.56 -7.02
N PRO A 202 1.24 3.72 -6.91
CA PRO A 202 2.53 3.94 -7.57
C PRO A 202 3.52 2.84 -7.18
N SER A 203 4.05 2.13 -8.17
CA SER A 203 4.82 0.91 -7.97
C SER A 203 6.10 0.82 -8.81
N ASP A 204 6.10 1.35 -10.04
CA ASP A 204 7.26 1.59 -10.92
C ASP A 204 8.59 0.92 -10.51
N LEU A 205 9.57 1.67 -9.97
CA LEU A 205 10.83 1.16 -9.40
C LEU A 205 10.80 0.96 -7.87
N LEU A 206 9.61 0.96 -7.27
CA LEU A 206 9.42 0.91 -5.82
C LEU A 206 10.13 -0.30 -5.21
N TRP A 207 10.03 -1.48 -5.81
CA TRP A 207 10.66 -2.69 -5.31
C TRP A 207 12.16 -2.52 -5.06
N PHE A 208 12.89 -2.05 -6.07
CA PHE A 208 14.33 -1.81 -5.99
C PHE A 208 14.67 -0.70 -5.01
N ASN A 209 13.97 0.43 -5.08
CA ASN A 209 14.23 1.57 -4.21
C ASN A 209 13.98 1.21 -2.74
N ARG A 210 12.89 0.50 -2.47
CA ARG A 210 12.48 0.11 -1.13
C ARG A 210 13.48 -0.85 -0.49
N TRP A 211 14.01 -1.81 -1.25
CA TRP A 211 15.06 -2.70 -0.74
C TRP A 211 16.32 -1.93 -0.32
N ASN A 212 16.71 -0.88 -1.06
CA ASN A 212 17.83 -0.02 -0.67
C ASN A 212 17.51 0.80 0.59
N GLU A 213 16.31 1.40 0.67
CA GLU A 213 15.86 2.12 1.87
C GLU A 213 15.88 1.23 3.12
N ILE A 214 15.49 -0.03 2.99
CA ILE A 214 15.47 -1.00 4.09
C ILE A 214 16.88 -1.31 4.61
N LEU A 215 17.87 -1.44 3.72
CA LEU A 215 19.27 -1.64 4.13
C LEU A 215 19.83 -0.42 4.87
N GLU A 216 19.35 0.79 4.56
CA GLU A 216 19.70 2.01 5.30
C GLU A 216 18.95 2.10 6.64
N LEU A 217 17.66 1.77 6.65
CA LEU A 217 16.80 1.84 7.83
C LEU A 217 17.17 0.80 8.90
N LYS A 218 17.73 -0.35 8.49
CA LYS A 218 18.15 -1.46 9.36
C LYS A 218 17.07 -1.87 10.37
N PRO A 219 15.82 -2.13 9.92
CA PRO A 219 14.76 -2.59 10.81
C PRO A 219 15.12 -3.96 11.41
N ARG A 220 14.49 -4.35 12.53
CA ARG A 220 14.72 -5.69 13.09
C ARG A 220 14.10 -6.79 12.21
N PHE A 221 12.97 -6.51 11.58
CA PHE A 221 12.22 -7.46 10.77
C PHE A 221 11.75 -6.80 9.47
N ILE A 222 11.65 -7.61 8.42
CA ILE A 222 11.06 -7.22 7.14
C ILE A 222 9.91 -8.17 6.88
N GLU A 223 8.75 -7.63 6.54
CA GLU A 223 7.63 -8.43 6.05
C GLU A 223 7.42 -8.17 4.56
N ILE A 224 7.53 -9.23 3.75
CA ILE A 224 7.22 -9.14 2.32
C ILE A 224 5.72 -9.37 2.13
N VAL A 225 5.03 -8.37 1.58
CA VAL A 225 3.59 -8.40 1.28
C VAL A 225 3.47 -8.40 -0.24
N THR A 226 3.19 -9.52 -0.91
CA THR A 226 2.84 -10.85 -0.36
C THR A 226 3.43 -11.99 -1.18
N TRP A 227 3.35 -13.21 -0.66
CA TRP A 227 3.64 -14.41 -1.40
C TRP A 227 2.59 -14.69 -2.50
N ASN A 228 1.29 -14.58 -2.22
CA ASN A 228 0.23 -15.10 -3.11
C ASN A 228 -1.04 -14.24 -3.19
N ASP A 229 -1.00 -12.93 -2.91
CA ASP A 229 -2.17 -12.08 -3.16
C ASP A 229 -2.25 -11.72 -4.65
N TYR A 230 -2.93 -12.58 -5.40
CA TYR A 230 -3.16 -12.45 -6.83
C TYR A 230 -4.18 -11.36 -7.15
N GLY A 231 -5.18 -11.18 -6.27
CA GLY A 231 -6.26 -10.18 -6.42
C GLY A 231 -5.79 -8.73 -6.37
N GLU A 232 -4.72 -8.47 -5.63
CA GLU A 232 -4.11 -7.13 -5.52
C GLU A 232 -2.77 -7.02 -6.28
N SER A 233 -2.43 -8.05 -7.06
CA SER A 233 -1.29 -8.09 -7.99
C SER A 233 0.09 -7.86 -7.35
N HIS A 234 0.21 -8.10 -6.04
CA HIS A 234 1.44 -7.86 -5.29
C HIS A 234 2.09 -9.13 -4.75
N TYR A 235 1.77 -10.25 -5.38
CA TYR A 235 2.41 -11.54 -5.15
C TYR A 235 3.84 -11.54 -5.69
N ILE A 236 4.72 -12.24 -4.99
CA ILE A 236 6.08 -12.60 -5.46
C ILE A 236 6.23 -14.11 -5.65
N GLY A 237 5.32 -14.91 -5.11
CA GLY A 237 5.31 -16.36 -5.27
C GLY A 237 4.89 -16.80 -6.67
N PRO A 238 5.13 -18.08 -7.01
CA PRO A 238 4.88 -18.62 -8.34
C PRO A 238 3.38 -18.82 -8.60
N LEU A 239 2.92 -18.51 -9.81
CA LEU A 239 1.56 -18.79 -10.28
C LEU A 239 1.21 -20.29 -10.21
N GLY A 240 2.20 -21.16 -10.35
CA GLY A 240 2.06 -22.61 -10.23
C GLY A 240 1.76 -23.11 -8.81
N SER A 241 1.83 -22.24 -7.79
CA SER A 241 1.40 -22.56 -6.43
C SER A 241 -0.13 -22.80 -6.39
N PRO A 242 -0.62 -23.86 -5.71
CA PRO A 242 -2.06 -24.06 -5.53
C PRO A 242 -2.75 -22.82 -4.95
N HIS A 243 -3.75 -22.34 -5.67
CA HIS A 243 -4.50 -21.13 -5.32
C HIS A 243 -5.94 -21.22 -5.80
N THR A 244 -6.91 -20.84 -4.95
CA THR A 244 -8.32 -20.76 -5.33
C THR A 244 -8.56 -19.47 -6.11
N ASP A 245 -9.20 -19.56 -7.28
CA ASP A 245 -9.51 -18.36 -8.08
C ASP A 245 -10.64 -17.54 -7.43
N ASP A 246 -10.33 -16.30 -7.06
CA ASP A 246 -11.26 -15.29 -6.55
C ASP A 246 -11.82 -14.39 -7.68
N GLY A 247 -11.45 -14.68 -8.93
CA GLY A 247 -11.77 -13.88 -10.11
C GLY A 247 -10.61 -13.01 -10.60
N ALA A 248 -9.46 -13.03 -9.92
CA ALA A 248 -8.26 -12.30 -10.33
C ALA A 248 -7.52 -12.93 -11.51
N SER A 249 -7.78 -14.21 -11.79
CA SER A 249 -7.11 -14.94 -12.89
C SER A 249 -7.22 -14.24 -14.25
N LYS A 250 -8.26 -13.42 -14.46
CA LYS A 250 -8.44 -12.61 -15.69
C LYS A 250 -7.42 -11.50 -15.91
N TRP A 251 -6.70 -11.05 -14.87
CA TRP A 251 -5.53 -10.16 -14.99
C TRP A 251 -4.21 -10.78 -14.54
N VAL A 252 -4.25 -11.95 -13.88
CA VAL A 252 -3.07 -12.68 -13.35
C VAL A 252 -2.57 -13.76 -14.30
N ASN A 253 -3.43 -14.34 -15.15
CA ASN A 253 -2.98 -15.32 -16.13
C ASN A 253 -1.89 -14.72 -17.03
N ASP A 254 -0.82 -15.48 -17.23
CA ASP A 254 0.35 -15.06 -18.03
C ASP A 254 1.07 -13.81 -17.46
N MET A 255 1.10 -13.65 -16.13
CA MET A 255 1.82 -12.59 -15.39
C MET A 255 2.71 -13.18 -14.28
N PRO A 256 3.81 -13.88 -14.62
CA PRO A 256 4.75 -14.37 -13.62
C PRO A 256 5.45 -13.21 -12.91
N HIS A 257 5.71 -13.35 -11.61
CA HIS A 257 6.37 -12.35 -10.76
C HIS A 257 7.69 -12.85 -10.14
N GLU A 258 8.15 -14.05 -10.50
CA GLU A 258 9.31 -14.69 -9.86
C GLU A 258 10.61 -13.86 -9.95
N GLY A 259 10.79 -13.04 -10.99
CA GLY A 259 11.97 -12.17 -11.09
C GLY A 259 12.12 -11.18 -9.93
N TRP A 260 11.02 -10.80 -9.27
CA TRP A 260 11.11 -9.98 -8.05
C TRP A 260 11.68 -10.76 -6.85
N LEU A 261 11.54 -12.09 -6.82
CA LEU A 261 12.23 -12.96 -5.86
C LEU A 261 13.73 -12.94 -6.09
N ASP A 262 14.16 -13.00 -7.35
CA ASP A 262 15.57 -13.01 -7.71
C ASP A 262 16.27 -11.71 -7.29
N ILE A 263 15.60 -10.56 -7.48
CA ILE A 263 16.06 -9.27 -6.92
C ILE A 263 16.20 -9.35 -5.41
N SER A 264 15.25 -9.95 -4.68
CA SER A 264 15.24 -9.93 -3.21
C SER A 264 16.39 -10.70 -2.59
N LYS A 265 16.86 -11.77 -3.24
CA LYS A 265 17.83 -12.70 -2.68
C LYS A 265 19.13 -12.04 -2.17
N PRO A 266 19.86 -11.23 -2.96
CA PRO A 266 21.06 -10.58 -2.46
C PRO A 266 20.77 -9.50 -1.40
N TYR A 267 19.60 -8.83 -1.45
CA TYR A 267 19.21 -7.85 -0.42
C TYR A 267 18.88 -8.51 0.92
N ILE A 268 18.17 -9.65 0.92
CA ILE A 268 17.92 -10.43 2.14
C ILE A 268 19.25 -10.89 2.75
N ALA A 269 20.20 -11.35 1.92
CA ALA A 269 21.52 -11.75 2.40
C ALA A 269 22.30 -10.58 3.01
N ALA A 270 22.30 -9.41 2.35
CA ALA A 270 22.94 -8.20 2.87
C ALA A 270 22.31 -7.71 4.17
N PHE A 271 20.98 -7.70 4.25
CA PHE A 271 20.23 -7.35 5.46
C PHE A 271 20.64 -8.23 6.65
N LYS A 272 20.68 -9.56 6.43
CA LYS A 272 21.11 -10.52 7.46
C LYS A 272 22.58 -10.37 7.85
N ALA A 273 23.41 -9.84 6.96
CA ALA A 273 24.82 -9.56 7.20
C ALA A 273 25.07 -8.14 7.77
N ASP A 274 24.03 -7.37 8.09
CA ASP A 274 24.11 -5.98 8.55
C ASP A 274 24.84 -5.03 7.56
N GLN A 275 24.74 -5.35 6.27
CA GLN A 275 25.36 -4.60 5.19
C GLN A 275 24.39 -3.55 4.61
N SER A 276 24.95 -2.46 4.10
CA SER A 276 24.19 -1.37 3.46
C SER A 276 24.12 -1.47 1.93
N SER A 277 24.62 -2.56 1.35
CA SER A 277 24.57 -2.83 -0.09
C SER A 277 24.46 -4.33 -0.36
N PRO A 278 23.72 -4.74 -1.41
CA PRO A 278 23.61 -6.14 -1.83
C PRO A 278 24.83 -6.67 -2.60
N ASP A 279 25.76 -5.80 -3.01
CA ASP A 279 26.70 -6.10 -4.10
C ASP A 279 27.60 -7.30 -3.82
N SER A 280 28.04 -7.51 -2.58
CA SER A 280 28.87 -8.68 -2.22
C SER A 280 28.11 -10.01 -2.26
N HIS A 281 26.80 -9.98 -2.42
CA HIS A 281 25.93 -11.15 -2.54
C HIS A 281 25.47 -11.40 -3.98
N ILE A 282 25.96 -10.63 -4.95
CA ILE A 282 25.70 -10.81 -6.38
C ILE A 282 26.85 -11.63 -6.98
N SER A 283 26.60 -12.91 -7.23
CA SER A 283 27.61 -13.87 -7.72
C SER A 283 27.49 -14.25 -9.18
N SER A 284 26.42 -13.81 -9.85
CA SER A 284 26.13 -14.11 -11.26
C SER A 284 25.44 -12.91 -11.89
N ASP A 285 25.68 -12.71 -13.19
CA ASP A 285 25.00 -11.67 -13.95
C ASP A 285 23.54 -12.06 -14.18
N GLU A 286 22.63 -11.14 -13.85
CA GLU A 286 21.20 -11.29 -14.05
C GLU A 286 20.57 -9.95 -14.42
N LEU A 287 19.52 -10.00 -15.26
CA LEU A 287 18.71 -8.85 -15.60
C LEU A 287 17.25 -9.20 -15.35
N VAL A 288 16.60 -8.47 -14.46
CA VAL A 288 15.16 -8.59 -14.18
C VAL A 288 14.44 -7.40 -14.81
N TYR A 289 13.35 -7.64 -15.51
CA TYR A 289 12.59 -6.60 -16.17
C TYR A 289 11.09 -6.77 -15.95
N TRP A 290 10.36 -5.65 -15.95
CA TRP A 290 8.90 -5.69 -15.88
C TRP A 290 8.24 -4.52 -16.59
N TYR A 291 6.99 -4.72 -16.96
CA TYR A 291 6.14 -3.74 -17.63
C TYR A 291 4.67 -4.18 -17.63
N ARG A 292 3.76 -3.23 -17.86
CA ARG A 292 2.35 -3.53 -18.10
C ARG A 292 2.13 -4.08 -19.51
N PRO A 293 1.13 -4.95 -19.74
CA PRO A 293 0.88 -5.55 -21.04
C PRO A 293 0.34 -4.57 -22.09
N ALA A 294 -0.08 -3.37 -21.69
CA ALA A 294 -0.59 -2.34 -22.57
C ALA A 294 -0.26 -0.95 -22.00
N PRO A 295 -0.12 0.09 -22.86
CA PRO A 295 0.00 1.47 -22.40
C PRO A 295 -1.18 1.87 -21.52
N ARG A 296 -0.96 2.68 -20.49
CA ARG A 296 -2.01 3.11 -19.54
C ARG A 296 -3.17 3.86 -20.19
N GLY A 297 -2.90 4.44 -21.36
CA GLY A 297 -3.84 5.27 -22.12
C GLY A 297 -4.80 4.49 -23.02
N VAL A 298 -4.63 3.16 -23.19
CA VAL A 298 -5.57 2.36 -23.98
C VAL A 298 -7.00 2.55 -23.47
N ASN A 299 -8.00 2.49 -24.36
CA ASN A 299 -9.40 2.63 -23.98
C ASN A 299 -10.11 1.28 -24.02
N CYS A 300 -10.52 0.80 -22.85
CA CYS A 300 -11.24 -0.46 -22.66
C CYS A 300 -12.69 -0.26 -22.23
N ASP A 301 -13.20 0.97 -22.21
CA ASP A 301 -14.51 1.33 -21.65
C ASP A 301 -15.67 0.48 -22.19
N SER A 302 -15.61 0.12 -23.48
CA SER A 302 -16.70 -0.64 -24.13
C SER A 302 -16.74 -2.11 -23.71
N THR A 303 -15.65 -2.66 -23.19
CA THR A 303 -15.49 -4.08 -22.86
C THR A 303 -15.20 -4.35 -21.38
N ASP A 304 -14.82 -3.32 -20.63
CA ASP A 304 -14.34 -3.45 -19.26
C ASP A 304 -15.49 -3.66 -18.25
N THR A 305 -15.24 -4.49 -17.22
CA THR A 305 -16.25 -4.86 -16.22
C THR A 305 -16.57 -3.72 -15.24
N CYS A 306 -15.61 -2.84 -14.95
CA CYS A 306 -15.71 -1.79 -13.94
C CYS A 306 -16.38 -0.49 -14.44
N MET A 307 -16.92 -0.49 -15.66
CA MET A 307 -17.60 0.65 -16.29
C MET A 307 -19.07 0.78 -15.89
N VAL A 308 -19.47 0.15 -14.79
CA VAL A 308 -20.85 0.16 -14.25
C VAL A 308 -20.80 0.25 -12.72
N PRO A 309 -21.89 0.63 -12.04
CA PRO A 309 -21.95 0.56 -10.58
C PRO A 309 -21.73 -0.86 -10.06
N ALA A 310 -21.06 -0.98 -8.91
CA ALA A 310 -20.83 -2.24 -8.21
C ALA A 310 -20.93 -2.02 -6.69
N ASN A 311 -20.76 -3.08 -5.89
CA ASN A 311 -20.76 -2.92 -4.43
C ASN A 311 -19.57 -2.06 -4.01
N ASN A 312 -19.83 -0.94 -3.34
CA ASN A 312 -18.80 -0.05 -2.83
C ASN A 312 -18.93 0.19 -1.31
N GLY A 313 -19.48 -0.76 -0.56
CA GLY A 313 -19.61 -0.64 0.90
C GLY A 313 -18.28 -0.42 1.63
N SER A 314 -17.17 -0.87 1.04
CA SER A 314 -15.81 -0.67 1.54
C SER A 314 -15.18 0.67 1.13
N GLY A 315 -15.77 1.41 0.17
CA GLY A 315 -15.16 2.60 -0.42
C GLY A 315 -13.95 2.32 -1.33
N ASN A 316 -13.77 1.07 -1.75
CA ASN A 316 -12.63 0.61 -2.54
C ASN A 316 -12.94 0.45 -4.05
N TYR A 317 -14.19 0.61 -4.47
CA TYR A 317 -14.58 0.54 -5.86
C TYR A 317 -14.71 1.93 -6.49
N PHE A 318 -13.88 2.20 -7.50
CA PHE A 318 -13.95 3.38 -8.33
C PHE A 318 -14.53 2.97 -9.69
N MET A 319 -15.71 3.47 -10.04
CA MET A 319 -16.32 3.14 -11.33
C MET A 319 -15.53 3.80 -12.46
N GLY A 320 -15.01 3.01 -13.39
CA GLY A 320 -14.19 3.48 -14.51
C GLY A 320 -12.88 2.70 -14.67
N ARG A 321 -11.91 3.35 -15.32
CA ARG A 321 -10.51 2.94 -15.27
C ARG A 321 -10.02 2.93 -13.81
N PRO A 322 -9.15 1.99 -13.39
CA PRO A 322 -8.69 1.93 -12.01
C PRO A 322 -8.16 3.28 -11.49
N ASP A 323 -8.58 3.69 -10.30
CA ASP A 323 -8.08 4.92 -9.66
C ASP A 323 -6.55 4.86 -9.51
N GLY A 324 -5.86 5.99 -9.70
CA GLY A 324 -4.40 6.07 -9.66
C GLY A 324 -3.65 5.61 -10.92
N TRP A 325 -4.35 5.23 -11.99
CA TRP A 325 -3.72 4.84 -13.27
C TRP A 325 -2.79 5.92 -13.85
N GLU A 326 -3.01 7.19 -13.53
CA GLU A 326 -2.18 8.32 -13.99
C GLU A 326 -0.75 8.30 -13.42
N PHE A 327 -0.55 7.63 -12.28
CA PHE A 327 0.77 7.48 -11.67
C PHE A 327 1.56 6.30 -12.22
N MET A 328 0.92 5.45 -13.02
CA MET A 328 1.54 4.24 -13.57
C MET A 328 2.31 4.63 -14.83
N ALA A 329 3.65 4.63 -14.80
CA ALA A 329 4.46 5.11 -15.93
C ALA A 329 4.42 4.13 -17.13
N ASP A 330 4.38 4.64 -18.37
CA ASP A 330 4.51 3.80 -19.58
C ASP A 330 6.00 3.52 -19.85
N SER A 331 6.58 2.65 -19.01
CA SER A 331 7.99 2.30 -19.03
C SER A 331 8.21 0.78 -19.05
N VAL A 332 9.35 0.38 -19.59
CA VAL A 332 10.00 -0.90 -19.27
C VAL A 332 10.99 -0.62 -18.15
N PHE A 333 10.79 -1.29 -17.03
CA PHE A 333 11.65 -1.21 -15.86
C PHE A 333 12.67 -2.33 -15.90
N ILE A 334 13.92 -2.03 -15.58
CA ILE A 334 15.00 -3.01 -15.57
C ILE A 334 15.81 -2.86 -14.29
N VAL A 335 16.09 -3.97 -13.62
CA VAL A 335 17.11 -4.09 -12.58
C VAL A 335 18.20 -5.02 -13.09
N SER A 336 19.44 -4.55 -13.06
CA SER A 336 20.62 -5.32 -13.40
C SER A 336 21.37 -5.69 -12.12
N LEU A 337 21.66 -6.97 -11.95
CA LEU A 337 22.52 -7.53 -10.91
C LEU A 337 23.79 -8.02 -11.61
N LEU A 338 24.84 -7.21 -11.66
CA LEU A 338 26.02 -7.52 -12.47
C LEU A 338 27.27 -7.73 -11.62
N THR A 339 28.09 -8.69 -12.01
CA THR A 339 29.39 -8.98 -11.39
C THR A 339 30.49 -8.00 -11.81
N ALA A 340 30.32 -7.36 -12.97
CA ALA A 340 31.18 -6.31 -13.50
C ALA A 340 30.35 -5.34 -14.36
N PRO A 341 30.82 -4.10 -14.64
CA PRO A 341 30.09 -3.19 -15.51
C PRO A 341 29.82 -3.79 -16.89
N ALA A 342 28.69 -3.42 -17.51
CA ALA A 342 28.32 -3.86 -18.85
C ALA A 342 27.37 -2.84 -19.52
N THR A 343 27.30 -2.88 -20.86
CA THR A 343 26.30 -2.13 -21.62
C THR A 343 25.03 -2.96 -21.72
N VAL A 344 23.91 -2.43 -21.25
CA VAL A 344 22.59 -3.04 -21.44
C VAL A 344 21.90 -2.41 -22.64
N GLN A 345 21.45 -3.25 -23.56
CA GLN A 345 20.61 -2.88 -24.68
C GLN A 345 19.18 -3.36 -24.43
N VAL A 346 18.22 -2.45 -24.61
CA VAL A 346 16.79 -2.74 -24.51
C VAL A 346 16.15 -2.37 -25.84
N ASN A 347 15.55 -3.35 -26.51
CA ASN A 347 14.63 -3.12 -27.62
C ASN A 347 13.22 -3.07 -27.05
N SER A 348 12.60 -1.88 -27.10
CA SER A 348 11.21 -1.70 -26.72
C SER A 348 10.38 -1.34 -27.94
N GLY A 349 9.53 -2.27 -28.39
CA GLY A 349 8.64 -2.05 -29.55
C GLY A 349 9.38 -1.69 -30.84
N GLY A 350 10.59 -2.19 -31.04
CA GLY A 350 11.44 -1.89 -32.22
C GLY A 350 12.34 -0.66 -32.09
N THR A 351 12.32 0.02 -30.93
CA THR A 351 13.26 1.11 -30.60
C THR A 351 14.35 0.60 -29.67
N ILE A 352 15.61 0.76 -30.08
CA ILE A 352 16.77 0.38 -29.29
C ILE A 352 17.16 1.52 -28.34
N HIS A 353 17.36 1.16 -27.09
CA HIS A 353 17.91 1.99 -26.03
C HIS A 353 19.15 1.32 -25.45
N ASN A 354 20.27 2.05 -25.35
CA ASN A 354 21.48 1.55 -24.70
C ASN A 354 21.80 2.39 -23.45
N TYR A 355 22.28 1.74 -22.40
CA TYR A 355 22.84 2.39 -21.23
C TYR A 355 23.95 1.55 -20.59
N GLU A 356 24.84 2.23 -19.87
CA GLU A 356 25.87 1.57 -19.06
C GLU A 356 25.29 1.21 -17.69
N ALA A 357 25.40 -0.07 -17.31
CA ALA A 357 25.06 -0.57 -15.99
C ALA A 357 26.34 -0.87 -15.20
N PRO A 358 26.48 -0.37 -13.96
CA PRO A 358 27.63 -0.69 -13.11
C PRO A 358 27.61 -2.15 -12.65
N ALA A 359 28.72 -2.60 -12.05
CA ALA A 359 28.70 -3.78 -11.19
C ALA A 359 27.81 -3.53 -9.96
N GLY A 360 27.25 -4.58 -9.40
CA GLY A 360 26.30 -4.51 -8.30
C GLY A 360 24.84 -4.46 -8.77
N ALA A 361 23.95 -4.06 -7.88
CA ALA A 361 22.55 -3.85 -8.18
C ALA A 361 22.32 -2.42 -8.73
N SER A 362 21.63 -2.30 -9.87
CA SER A 362 21.25 -0.99 -10.43
C SER A 362 19.92 -1.05 -11.17
N ALA A 363 19.23 0.08 -11.29
CA ALA A 363 17.93 0.16 -11.95
C ALA A 363 17.90 1.19 -13.09
N LYS A 364 17.09 0.93 -14.11
CA LYS A 364 16.85 1.83 -15.24
C LYS A 364 15.40 1.75 -15.70
N GLU A 365 14.88 2.90 -16.12
CA GLU A 365 13.65 2.99 -16.90
C GLU A 365 13.95 3.30 -18.37
N VAL A 366 13.21 2.64 -19.25
CA VAL A 366 13.22 2.85 -20.69
C VAL A 366 11.78 3.13 -21.14
N PRO A 367 11.52 4.08 -22.06
CA PRO A 367 10.18 4.31 -22.57
C PRO A 367 9.55 3.05 -23.15
N MET A 368 8.29 2.77 -22.82
CA MET A 368 7.55 1.62 -23.33
C MET A 368 7.13 1.83 -24.78
N GLY A 369 7.53 0.92 -25.66
CA GLY A 369 7.03 0.78 -27.02
C GLY A 369 6.09 -0.42 -27.16
N VAL A 370 5.03 -0.27 -27.95
CA VAL A 370 4.13 -1.37 -28.34
C VAL A 370 4.89 -2.39 -29.19
N GLY A 371 4.70 -3.67 -28.90
CA GLY A 371 5.30 -4.82 -29.55
C GLY A 371 6.21 -5.61 -28.61
N THR A 372 7.15 -6.33 -29.22
CA THR A 372 8.11 -7.17 -28.52
C THR A 372 9.09 -6.37 -27.67
N GLN A 373 9.48 -6.95 -26.54
CA GLN A 373 10.52 -6.43 -25.63
C GLN A 373 11.68 -7.42 -25.60
N SER A 374 12.90 -7.00 -25.97
CA SER A 374 14.09 -7.86 -25.93
C SER A 374 15.28 -7.13 -25.31
N PHE A 375 16.18 -7.90 -24.73
CA PHE A 375 17.26 -7.38 -23.89
C PHE A 375 18.57 -8.09 -24.23
N GLU A 376 19.67 -7.34 -24.19
CA GLU A 376 21.02 -7.86 -24.29
C GLU A 376 21.92 -7.19 -23.25
N VAL A 377 22.80 -7.96 -22.65
CA VAL A 377 23.88 -7.44 -21.80
C VAL A 377 25.19 -7.74 -22.51
N ASN A 378 25.94 -6.70 -22.83
CA ASN A 378 27.18 -6.77 -23.60
C ASN A 378 28.34 -6.32 -22.72
N ARG A 379 29.37 -7.16 -22.60
CA ARG A 379 30.60 -6.87 -21.84
C ARG A 379 31.80 -7.25 -22.71
N ASP A 380 32.77 -6.35 -22.82
CA ASP A 380 34.01 -6.56 -23.61
C ASP A 380 33.79 -6.97 -25.08
N GLY A 381 32.68 -6.53 -25.68
CA GLY A 381 32.31 -6.85 -27.05
C GLY A 381 31.61 -8.20 -27.25
N GLU A 382 31.34 -8.94 -26.16
CA GLU A 382 30.58 -10.19 -26.17
C GLU A 382 29.20 -10.01 -25.50
N THR A 383 28.19 -10.66 -26.04
CA THR A 383 26.85 -10.73 -25.44
C THR A 383 26.84 -11.83 -24.38
N ILE A 384 26.76 -11.45 -23.11
CA ILE A 384 26.78 -12.38 -21.96
C ILE A 384 25.39 -12.84 -21.53
N LEU A 385 24.36 -12.01 -21.77
CA LEU A 385 22.96 -12.33 -21.57
C LEU A 385 22.17 -11.81 -22.77
N SER A 386 21.20 -12.58 -23.23
CA SER A 386 20.26 -12.13 -24.27
C SER A 386 18.95 -12.89 -24.12
N GLY A 387 17.85 -12.22 -24.43
CA GLY A 387 16.57 -12.88 -24.57
C GLY A 387 15.45 -11.92 -24.91
N THR A 388 14.33 -12.53 -25.31
CA THR A 388 13.10 -11.83 -25.64
C THR A 388 12.03 -12.20 -24.63
N SER A 389 11.25 -11.22 -24.21
CA SER A 389 10.13 -11.45 -23.33
C SER A 389 9.02 -12.26 -24.00
N LEU A 390 8.38 -13.16 -23.25
CA LEU A 390 7.27 -13.98 -23.74
C LEU A 390 5.99 -13.18 -23.96
N LYS A 391 5.83 -12.04 -23.28
CA LYS A 391 4.63 -11.21 -23.35
C LYS A 391 4.89 -9.93 -24.12
N GLU A 392 4.25 -9.73 -25.26
CA GLU A 392 4.34 -8.45 -25.97
C GLU A 392 3.50 -7.36 -25.31
N VAL A 393 3.92 -6.11 -25.47
CA VAL A 393 3.08 -4.95 -25.16
C VAL A 393 2.11 -4.76 -26.33
N ILE A 394 0.81 -4.75 -26.07
CA ILE A 394 -0.21 -4.58 -27.12
C ILE A 394 -0.82 -3.17 -27.07
N ASP A 395 -1.27 -2.68 -28.23
CA ASP A 395 -2.16 -1.52 -28.31
C ASP A 395 -3.62 -2.01 -28.25
N GLY A 396 -4.04 -2.48 -27.07
CA GLY A 396 -5.35 -3.07 -26.88
C GLY A 396 -5.61 -3.54 -25.46
N CYS A 397 -6.82 -4.07 -25.24
CA CYS A 397 -7.30 -4.47 -23.92
C CYS A 397 -7.07 -5.97 -23.69
N VAL A 398 -6.23 -6.31 -22.71
CA VAL A 398 -6.02 -7.70 -22.30
C VAL A 398 -7.34 -8.25 -21.77
N CYS A 399 -7.90 -9.23 -22.47
CA CYS A 399 -9.22 -9.79 -22.17
C CYS A 399 -10.34 -8.75 -22.05
N GLY A 400 -10.23 -7.64 -22.79
CA GLY A 400 -11.22 -6.56 -22.74
C GLY A 400 -11.17 -5.72 -21.47
N LEU A 401 -10.15 -5.88 -20.62
CA LEU A 401 -10.00 -5.20 -19.33
C LEU A 401 -8.86 -4.18 -19.33
N TYR A 402 -8.96 -3.22 -18.40
CA TYR A 402 -7.86 -2.41 -17.90
C TYR A 402 -6.92 -3.26 -17.02
N ASN A 403 -6.06 -4.06 -17.64
CA ASN A 403 -5.07 -4.85 -16.91
C ASN A 403 -3.83 -4.01 -16.55
N PHE A 404 -3.74 -3.59 -15.29
CA PHE A 404 -2.61 -2.86 -14.72
C PHE A 404 -1.64 -3.76 -13.91
N ASN A 405 -1.82 -5.08 -13.94
CA ASN A 405 -0.81 -6.01 -13.43
C ASN A 405 0.48 -5.94 -14.28
N ALA A 406 1.62 -6.30 -13.69
CA ALA A 406 2.89 -6.31 -14.37
C ALA A 406 3.22 -7.72 -14.89
N TYR A 407 3.86 -7.79 -16.06
CA TYR A 407 4.60 -8.97 -16.45
C TYR A 407 6.05 -8.81 -15.98
N VAL A 408 6.60 -9.81 -15.29
CA VAL A 408 8.00 -9.81 -14.85
C VAL A 408 8.75 -10.95 -15.54
N GLY A 409 9.91 -10.64 -16.10
CA GLY A 409 10.80 -11.62 -16.70
C GLY A 409 12.25 -11.42 -16.25
N THR A 410 13.09 -12.41 -16.56
CA THR A 410 14.50 -12.44 -16.19
C THR A 410 15.38 -12.85 -17.36
N LEU A 411 16.66 -12.47 -17.31
CA LEU A 411 17.75 -13.03 -18.09
C LEU A 411 18.86 -13.49 -17.14
N PRO A 412 19.29 -14.76 -17.19
CA PRO A 412 18.77 -15.84 -18.03
C PRO A 412 17.27 -16.10 -17.82
N PRO A 413 16.52 -16.54 -18.85
CA PRO A 413 15.08 -16.78 -18.71
C PRO A 413 14.76 -17.76 -17.58
N GLY A 414 13.86 -17.36 -16.69
CA GLY A 414 13.29 -18.21 -15.66
C GLY A 414 12.50 -19.39 -16.20
N SER A 415 12.02 -20.24 -15.28
CA SER A 415 11.14 -21.35 -15.65
C SER A 415 9.78 -20.85 -16.12
N ASN A 416 9.07 -21.66 -16.90
CA ASN A 416 7.69 -21.34 -17.27
C ASN A 416 6.79 -21.46 -16.03
N ASP A 417 6.20 -20.35 -15.62
CA ASP A 417 5.32 -20.25 -14.45
C ASP A 417 3.91 -19.87 -14.90
N ALA A 418 2.92 -20.66 -14.49
CA ALA A 418 1.56 -20.60 -15.00
C ALA A 418 0.55 -21.02 -13.94
N LEU A 419 -0.63 -20.41 -13.98
CA LEU A 419 -1.75 -20.78 -13.10
C LEU A 419 -2.17 -22.24 -13.34
N GLN A 420 -2.45 -22.94 -12.25
CA GLN A 420 -3.09 -24.26 -12.29
C GLN A 420 -4.57 -24.15 -12.71
N PRO A 421 -5.20 -25.25 -13.19
CA PRO A 421 -6.60 -25.23 -13.62
C PRO A 421 -7.58 -24.67 -12.57
N GLU A 422 -7.39 -24.99 -11.29
CA GLU A 422 -8.20 -24.49 -10.19
C GLU A 422 -8.07 -22.96 -10.02
N GLY A 423 -6.87 -22.43 -10.28
CA GLY A 423 -6.56 -21.00 -10.30
C GLY A 423 -7.12 -20.25 -11.51
N LEU A 424 -7.79 -20.95 -12.44
CA LEU A 424 -8.48 -20.38 -13.61
C LEU A 424 -10.00 -20.60 -13.56
N SER A 425 -10.52 -21.13 -12.46
CA SER A 425 -11.91 -21.59 -12.35
C SER A 425 -12.97 -20.48 -12.42
N ALA A 426 -12.60 -19.24 -12.08
CA ALA A 426 -13.43 -18.04 -12.16
C ALA A 426 -13.02 -17.08 -13.30
N PHE A 427 -12.06 -17.46 -14.15
CA PHE A 427 -11.46 -16.60 -15.18
C PHE A 427 -12.46 -15.88 -16.09
N THR A 428 -13.56 -16.55 -16.46
CA THR A 428 -14.57 -15.96 -17.37
C THR A 428 -15.59 -15.06 -16.66
N GLN A 429 -15.59 -15.01 -15.33
CA GLN A 429 -16.53 -14.21 -14.55
C GLN A 429 -16.21 -12.72 -14.69
N GLY A 430 -17.23 -11.93 -15.02
CA GLY A 430 -17.09 -10.48 -15.27
C GLY A 430 -16.55 -10.12 -16.66
N LEU A 431 -15.96 -11.07 -17.42
CA LEU A 431 -15.49 -10.79 -18.77
C LEU A 431 -16.66 -10.51 -19.73
N ARG A 432 -16.60 -9.39 -20.44
CA ARG A 432 -17.60 -9.03 -21.48
C ARG A 432 -17.20 -9.52 -22.88
N VAL A 433 -15.94 -9.91 -23.05
CA VAL A 433 -15.42 -10.49 -24.30
C VAL A 433 -15.40 -12.02 -24.23
N ARG A 434 -15.44 -12.67 -25.39
CA ARG A 434 -15.38 -14.14 -25.52
C ARG A 434 -14.06 -14.65 -26.13
N THR A 435 -13.12 -13.74 -26.37
CA THR A 435 -11.85 -14.03 -27.05
C THR A 435 -10.80 -14.65 -26.14
N CYS A 436 -10.89 -14.43 -24.83
CA CYS A 436 -9.99 -15.04 -23.86
C CYS A 436 -10.50 -16.41 -23.39
N GLN A 437 -9.56 -17.31 -23.13
CA GLN A 437 -9.80 -18.67 -22.66
C GLN A 437 -9.14 -18.87 -21.29
N PRO A 438 -9.72 -19.68 -20.40
CA PRO A 438 -9.15 -20.01 -19.10
C PRO A 438 -7.98 -21.01 -19.26
N THR A 439 -6.93 -20.58 -19.95
CA THR A 439 -5.73 -21.37 -20.20
C THR A 439 -4.51 -20.45 -20.21
N PRO A 440 -3.37 -20.87 -19.64
CA PRO A 440 -2.10 -20.19 -19.87
C PRO A 440 -1.81 -20.13 -21.37
N SER A 441 -1.28 -18.99 -21.83
CA SER A 441 -1.02 -18.75 -23.25
C SER A 441 0.43 -18.39 -23.57
N LEU A 442 1.27 -18.11 -22.56
CA LEU A 442 2.71 -17.91 -22.78
C LEU A 442 3.35 -19.19 -23.32
N SER A 443 4.11 -19.03 -24.40
CA SER A 443 4.91 -20.10 -25.00
C SER A 443 6.17 -20.38 -24.17
N THR A 444 6.75 -21.57 -24.35
CA THR A 444 8.11 -21.86 -23.87
C THR A 444 9.19 -21.26 -24.79
N VAL A 445 8.80 -20.75 -25.96
CA VAL A 445 9.68 -20.16 -26.97
C VAL A 445 9.29 -18.70 -27.16
N PRO A 446 10.18 -17.73 -26.85
CA PRO A 446 9.88 -16.33 -27.04
C PRO A 446 9.54 -15.94 -28.49
N PRO A 447 8.72 -14.89 -28.70
CA PRO A 447 8.54 -14.31 -30.02
C PRO A 447 9.89 -13.82 -30.58
N PRO A 448 10.07 -13.86 -31.91
CA PRO A 448 11.28 -13.32 -32.53
C PRO A 448 11.37 -11.80 -32.32
N ALA A 449 12.56 -11.29 -32.02
CA ALA A 449 12.78 -9.86 -31.85
C ALA A 449 12.44 -9.09 -33.16
N PRO A 450 11.74 -7.95 -33.07
CA PRO A 450 11.40 -7.14 -34.22
C PRO A 450 12.66 -6.48 -34.77
N SER A 451 12.71 -6.33 -36.09
CA SER A 451 13.83 -5.63 -36.75
C SER A 451 13.93 -4.20 -36.21
N PRO A 452 15.12 -3.75 -35.75
CA PRO A 452 15.28 -2.42 -35.18
C PRO A 452 14.92 -1.34 -36.19
N SER A 453 14.13 -0.35 -35.77
CA SER A 453 13.75 0.78 -36.62
C SER A 453 14.42 2.09 -36.21
N LYS A 454 14.85 2.23 -34.94
CA LYS A 454 15.51 3.43 -34.39
C LYS A 454 16.44 3.03 -33.23
N SER A 455 17.54 3.76 -33.04
CA SER A 455 18.48 3.56 -31.91
C SER A 455 18.73 4.87 -31.18
N THR A 456 18.73 4.83 -29.85
CA THR A 456 19.00 5.96 -28.98
C THR A 456 19.93 5.52 -27.84
N ILE A 457 20.81 6.43 -27.41
CA ILE A 457 21.64 6.24 -26.22
C ILE A 457 20.97 7.01 -25.09
N LEU A 458 20.61 6.32 -24.01
CA LEU A 458 20.08 6.98 -22.83
C LEU A 458 21.27 7.55 -22.04
N PRO A 459 21.15 8.77 -21.49
CA PRO A 459 22.18 9.29 -20.60
C PRO A 459 22.36 8.34 -19.41
N SER A 460 23.61 8.15 -18.97
CA SER A 460 23.90 7.44 -17.73
C SER A 460 23.17 8.14 -16.59
N SER A 461 22.49 7.35 -15.77
CA SER A 461 21.96 7.88 -14.52
C SER A 461 23.19 8.21 -13.65
N PRO A 462 23.29 9.42 -13.04
CA PRO A 462 24.29 9.64 -12.01
C PRO A 462 24.11 8.59 -10.90
N PRO A 463 25.15 8.26 -10.11
CA PRO A 463 24.93 7.58 -8.84
C PRO A 463 23.81 8.34 -8.14
N GLY A 464 22.77 7.63 -7.71
CA GLY A 464 21.72 8.18 -6.88
C GLY A 464 22.35 8.68 -5.61
N THR A 465 22.83 9.93 -5.64
CA THR A 465 22.95 10.72 -4.43
C THR A 465 21.51 10.91 -4.01
N THR A 466 21.13 10.24 -2.92
CA THR A 466 20.12 10.78 -2.03
C THR A 466 20.41 12.27 -1.92
N LYS A 467 19.52 13.08 -2.47
CA LYS A 467 19.55 14.51 -2.24
C LYS A 467 19.19 14.65 -0.76
N ALA A 468 20.20 14.66 0.11
CA ALA A 468 20.07 15.38 1.37
C ALA A 468 19.50 16.75 1.01
N PRO A 469 18.45 17.24 1.69
CA PRO A 469 17.81 18.50 1.35
C PRO A 469 18.89 19.60 1.33
N GLY A 470 19.24 20.04 0.11
CA GLY A 470 20.25 21.08 -0.08
C GLY A 470 19.72 22.42 0.40
N PRO A 471 20.55 23.26 1.04
CA PRO A 471 20.13 24.54 1.59
C PRO A 471 19.77 25.52 0.48
N CYS A 472 18.83 26.42 0.74
CA CYS A 472 18.51 27.56 -0.12
C CYS A 472 19.78 28.39 -0.41
N SER A 473 19.97 28.80 -1.66
CA SER A 473 20.78 29.96 -2.08
C SER A 473 20.55 30.21 -3.57
N ALA A 474 20.73 31.37 -4.18
CA ALA A 474 20.76 32.79 -3.83
C ALA A 474 21.04 33.49 -5.17
N ILE A 475 20.34 34.57 -5.54
CA ILE A 475 20.65 35.32 -6.77
C ILE A 475 21.63 36.45 -6.46
N SER A 476 22.72 36.43 -7.25
CA SER A 476 23.85 37.33 -7.45
C SER A 476 23.82 38.75 -6.86
N SER A 477 24.90 39.12 -6.15
CA SER A 477 25.32 40.51 -5.92
C SER A 477 26.82 40.66 -6.23
N THR A 478 27.15 41.73 -6.95
CA THR A 478 28.51 42.07 -7.39
C THR A 478 29.27 42.76 -6.27
N VAL A 479 30.51 42.34 -6.03
CA VAL A 479 31.41 42.85 -4.98
C VAL A 479 32.04 44.18 -5.40
N VAL A 480 31.97 45.18 -4.52
CA VAL A 480 32.93 46.30 -4.43
C VAL A 480 33.32 46.45 -2.96
N THR A 481 34.61 46.28 -2.67
CA THR A 481 35.20 46.38 -1.33
C THR A 481 35.53 47.83 -0.98
N VAL A 482 35.08 48.33 0.18
CA VAL A 482 35.70 49.49 0.87
C VAL A 482 35.62 49.30 2.38
N THR A 483 36.75 49.55 3.05
CA THR A 483 36.99 49.47 4.50
C THR A 483 36.86 50.86 5.14
N VAL A 484 36.15 51.02 6.27
CA VAL A 484 36.29 52.13 7.28
C VAL A 484 35.66 51.64 8.62
N THR A 485 36.41 51.37 9.69
CA THR A 485 36.82 52.21 10.87
C THR A 485 35.70 52.59 11.88
N GLU A 486 36.04 52.43 13.16
CA GLU A 486 35.24 52.59 14.38
C GLU A 486 34.74 54.03 14.73
N ALA A 487 33.74 54.00 15.64
CA ALA A 487 33.32 54.96 16.67
C ALA A 487 32.42 56.17 16.29
N ILE A 488 31.30 56.29 17.02
CA ILE A 488 30.93 57.39 17.95
C ILE A 488 29.50 57.14 18.51
N THR A 489 29.32 57.31 19.83
CA THR A 489 28.03 57.54 20.54
C THR A 489 28.10 58.95 21.20
N PRO A 490 27.05 59.49 21.86
CA PRO A 490 25.63 59.77 21.52
C PRO A 490 25.35 61.32 21.57
N PRO A 491 24.11 61.87 21.49
CA PRO A 491 23.38 62.20 22.75
C PRO A 491 21.82 62.33 22.72
N SER A 492 21.26 62.34 23.94
CA SER A 492 20.09 63.10 24.48
C SER A 492 18.61 62.75 24.17
N SER A 493 17.87 62.46 25.25
CA SER A 493 16.41 62.39 25.49
C SER A 493 15.75 63.80 25.66
N PRO A 494 14.49 64.02 26.15
CA PRO A 494 13.24 63.20 26.34
C PRO A 494 11.96 64.04 25.93
N PRO A 495 10.78 64.05 26.60
CA PRO A 495 9.80 63.02 27.06
C PRO A 495 8.35 63.30 26.56
N THR A 496 7.40 62.35 26.76
CA THR A 496 6.06 62.65 27.36
C THR A 496 5.24 61.42 27.77
N ARG A 497 4.98 61.34 29.10
CA ARG A 497 3.73 61.01 29.85
C ARG A 497 2.85 59.82 29.42
N THR A 498 2.74 58.73 30.21
CA THR A 498 1.85 58.48 31.40
C THR A 498 0.36 58.64 31.08
N CYS A 499 -0.59 57.74 31.42
CA CYS A 499 -0.88 56.93 32.62
C CYS A 499 -1.70 55.66 32.21
N GLY A 500 -1.89 54.58 32.97
CA GLY A 500 -1.54 54.21 34.34
C GLY A 500 -2.56 53.17 34.88
N GLY A 501 -2.05 52.22 35.68
CA GLY A 501 -2.74 51.36 36.68
C GLY A 501 -3.67 50.25 36.17
N GLY A 502 -3.73 49.05 36.73
CA GLY A 502 -3.08 48.46 37.90
C GLY A 502 -4.09 47.68 38.76
N GLY A 503 -3.79 46.40 39.05
CA GLY A 503 -4.16 45.77 40.34
C GLY A 503 -5.22 44.66 40.39
N THR A 504 -4.75 43.50 40.88
CA THR A 504 -5.32 42.63 41.96
C THR A 504 -6.30 41.47 41.68
N GLY A 505 -5.97 40.32 42.31
CA GLY A 505 -6.86 39.23 42.80
C GLY A 505 -7.34 38.23 41.72
N GLY A 506 -7.28 36.91 41.84
CA GLY A 506 -7.24 35.99 42.98
C GLY A 506 -8.36 34.95 42.79
N GLY A 507 -8.04 33.64 42.77
CA GLY A 507 -9.00 32.57 43.09
C GLY A 507 -9.49 31.63 41.97
N ASN A 508 -9.01 30.39 42.05
CA ASN A 508 -9.75 29.11 42.08
C ASN A 508 -10.35 28.44 40.82
N ALA A 509 -10.00 27.15 40.70
CA ALA A 509 -10.81 25.95 40.37
C ALA A 509 -11.22 25.60 38.92
N GLY A 510 -11.04 24.29 38.62
CA GLY A 510 -11.70 23.50 37.56
C GLY A 510 -11.03 23.61 36.19
N GLY A 511 -10.59 22.55 35.51
CA GLY A 511 -11.17 21.21 35.38
C GLY A 511 -11.77 21.07 33.98
N GLY A 512 -11.17 20.23 33.13
CA GLY A 512 -11.86 19.60 31.99
C GLY A 512 -11.54 20.11 30.58
N GLY A 513 -11.01 19.19 29.76
CA GLY A 513 -11.53 18.90 28.42
C GLY A 513 -11.25 19.91 27.31
N GLY A 514 -10.08 19.82 26.69
CA GLY A 514 -9.83 20.45 25.38
C GLY A 514 -10.17 19.48 24.25
N GLY A 515 -11.38 19.61 23.70
CA GLY A 515 -11.70 19.16 22.34
C GLY A 515 -11.26 20.22 21.33
N GLY A 516 -10.47 19.82 20.34
CA GLY A 516 -10.04 20.67 19.23
C GLY A 516 -10.53 20.09 17.92
N GLY A 517 -11.46 20.79 17.26
CA GLY A 517 -11.87 20.54 15.89
C GLY A 517 -11.15 21.43 14.87
N GLY A 518 -11.31 21.07 13.60
CA GLY A 518 -10.94 21.84 12.38
C GLY A 518 -9.87 21.12 11.57
N GLY A 519 -10.01 20.79 10.28
CA GLY A 519 -10.84 21.32 9.21
C GLY A 519 -9.93 21.81 8.05
N GLY A 520 -9.96 21.16 6.88
CA GLY A 520 -9.52 21.75 5.59
C GLY A 520 -10.74 22.40 4.91
N GLY A 521 -10.73 23.56 4.24
CA GLY A 521 -9.74 24.21 3.37
C GLY A 521 -10.09 23.85 1.91
N GLY A 522 -10.41 24.69 0.93
CA GLY A 522 -10.51 26.15 0.70
C GLY A 522 -11.29 26.37 -0.63
N GLY A 523 -11.46 27.51 -1.28
CA GLY A 523 -11.06 28.90 -1.11
C GLY A 523 -11.83 29.77 -2.13
N GLY A 524 -11.86 31.09 -1.92
CA GLY A 524 -12.62 32.03 -2.76
C GLY A 524 -13.90 32.51 -2.07
N ARG A 525 -13.78 33.58 -1.27
CA ARG A 525 -14.86 34.17 -0.44
C ARG A 525 -15.79 33.11 0.17
N ASN A 526 -15.31 32.42 1.23
CA ASN A 526 -16.04 31.38 1.99
C ASN A 526 -17.56 31.57 2.00
N ARG A 527 -18.23 30.89 1.07
CA ARG A 527 -19.68 30.69 1.14
C ARG A 527 -19.89 29.21 1.43
N ALA A 528 -20.31 28.90 2.65
CA ALA A 528 -20.76 27.57 3.00
C ALA A 528 -22.19 27.37 2.46
N CYS A 529 -22.66 26.12 2.40
CA CYS A 529 -24.08 25.90 2.18
C CYS A 529 -24.86 26.55 3.34
N ILE A 530 -25.92 27.30 3.04
CA ILE A 530 -26.80 27.96 4.02
C ILE A 530 -28.28 27.60 3.84
N ALA A 531 -28.59 26.82 2.80
CA ALA A 531 -29.89 26.19 2.64
C ALA A 531 -29.69 24.90 1.85
N GLY A 532 -30.33 23.83 2.29
CA GLY A 532 -30.29 22.54 1.62
C GLY A 532 -31.61 21.81 1.76
N THR A 533 -31.80 20.81 0.91
CA THR A 533 -32.97 19.94 0.92
C THR A 533 -32.53 18.49 0.85
N GLY A 534 -33.39 17.58 1.29
CA GLY A 534 -33.17 16.13 1.24
C GLY A 534 -34.48 15.42 0.88
N ALA A 535 -34.38 14.21 0.34
CA ALA A 535 -35.55 13.40 0.02
C ALA A 535 -36.20 12.83 1.29
N SER A 536 -37.51 12.63 1.28
CA SER A 536 -38.24 11.92 2.34
C SER A 536 -37.91 12.46 3.75
N ASN A 537 -37.47 11.58 4.67
CA ASN A 537 -37.17 11.92 6.06
C ASN A 537 -35.91 12.78 6.23
N TYR A 538 -35.10 12.99 5.19
CA TYR A 538 -33.96 13.93 5.22
C TYR A 538 -34.38 15.39 5.08
N SER A 539 -35.60 15.69 4.59
CA SER A 539 -36.00 17.06 4.22
C SER A 539 -35.83 18.05 5.38
N GLY A 540 -36.33 17.72 6.57
CA GLY A 540 -36.21 18.57 7.76
C GLY A 540 -34.77 18.68 8.28
N LEU A 541 -34.03 17.56 8.27
CA LEU A 541 -32.65 17.51 8.76
C LEU A 541 -31.70 18.31 7.86
N CYS A 542 -31.82 18.17 6.55
CA CYS A 542 -31.03 18.93 5.59
C CYS A 542 -31.39 20.42 5.61
N SER A 543 -32.68 20.75 5.74
CA SER A 543 -33.10 22.15 5.88
C SER A 543 -32.47 22.82 7.11
N PHE A 544 -32.45 22.11 8.24
CA PHE A 544 -31.85 22.60 9.48
C PHE A 544 -30.32 22.66 9.41
N CYS A 545 -29.66 21.53 9.16
CA CYS A 545 -28.20 21.41 9.24
C CYS A 545 -27.48 22.30 8.23
N CYS A 546 -28.00 22.34 6.99
CA CYS A 546 -27.39 23.13 5.94
C CYS A 546 -27.48 24.63 6.22
N SER A 547 -28.42 25.12 7.04
CA SER A 547 -28.46 26.54 7.42
C SER A 547 -27.27 27.00 8.28
N TYR A 548 -26.63 26.05 8.96
CA TYR A 548 -25.47 26.29 9.83
C TYR A 548 -24.14 25.90 9.17
N GLY A 549 -24.12 25.62 7.86
CA GLY A 549 -22.91 25.23 7.15
C GLY A 549 -22.57 23.74 7.20
N TYR A 550 -23.38 22.92 7.88
CA TYR A 550 -23.22 21.47 7.91
C TYR A 550 -24.17 20.80 6.91
N CYS A 551 -23.69 20.58 5.68
CA CYS A 551 -24.51 20.06 4.59
C CYS A 551 -23.79 18.90 3.86
N PRO A 552 -23.77 17.68 4.44
CA PRO A 552 -23.08 16.54 3.84
C PRO A 552 -23.70 16.16 2.49
N SER A 553 -22.85 16.05 1.47
CA SER A 553 -23.24 15.59 0.13
C SER A 553 -23.65 14.12 0.17
N GLY A 554 -24.80 13.80 -0.42
CA GLY A 554 -25.41 12.46 -0.39
C GLY A 554 -26.85 12.55 0.14
N PRO A 555 -27.06 12.61 1.47
CA PRO A 555 -28.39 12.78 2.04
C PRO A 555 -28.98 14.18 1.81
N CYS A 556 -28.12 15.20 1.65
CA CYS A 556 -28.51 16.59 1.41
C CYS A 556 -27.99 17.12 0.08
N THR A 557 -28.83 17.95 -0.57
CA THR A 557 -28.50 18.76 -1.74
C THR A 557 -28.51 20.23 -1.33
N CYS A 558 -27.37 20.91 -1.46
CA CYS A 558 -27.30 22.34 -1.20
C CYS A 558 -28.10 23.14 -2.24
N THR A 559 -28.96 24.03 -1.79
CA THR A 559 -29.80 24.89 -2.64
C THR A 559 -29.36 26.37 -2.60
N GLN A 560 -28.58 26.78 -1.58
CA GLN A 560 -28.05 28.14 -1.50
C GLN A 560 -26.72 28.20 -0.75
N TYR A 561 -25.78 29.01 -1.26
CA TYR A 561 -24.47 29.26 -0.64
C TYR A 561 -24.37 30.70 -0.13
N GLY A 562 -23.85 30.89 1.09
CA GLY A 562 -23.71 32.18 1.75
C GLY A 562 -22.92 32.09 3.06
N THR A 563 -23.07 33.09 3.92
CA THR A 563 -22.47 33.08 5.27
C THR A 563 -23.40 32.33 6.23
N PRO A 564 -22.96 31.23 6.87
CA PRO A 564 -23.78 30.49 7.83
C PRO A 564 -24.27 31.38 8.96
N ILE A 565 -25.48 31.11 9.45
CA ILE A 565 -25.93 31.73 10.70
C ILE A 565 -25.16 31.11 11.89
N PRO A 566 -24.95 31.87 12.98
CA PRO A 566 -24.29 31.35 14.17
C PRO A 566 -25.02 30.11 14.70
N LEU A 567 -24.23 29.09 15.06
CA LEU A 567 -24.74 27.83 15.57
C LEU A 567 -25.42 28.04 16.94
N PRO A 568 -26.60 27.43 17.19
CA PRO A 568 -27.20 27.42 18.52
C PRO A 568 -26.25 26.72 19.50
N PRO A 569 -26.26 27.08 20.80
CA PRO A 569 -25.48 26.35 21.80
C PRO A 569 -25.79 24.85 21.76
N SER A 570 -24.75 24.03 21.99
CA SER A 570 -24.91 22.59 22.18
C SER A 570 -25.81 22.32 23.39
N THR A 571 -26.75 21.42 23.22
CA THR A 571 -27.69 20.94 24.26
C THR A 571 -27.15 19.69 24.96
N GLY A 572 -26.08 19.07 24.43
CA GLY A 572 -25.52 17.81 24.90
C GLY A 572 -26.33 16.58 24.47
N ALA A 573 -27.34 16.76 23.62
CA ALA A 573 -28.24 15.70 23.19
C ALA A 573 -27.57 14.81 22.14
N ARG A 574 -27.37 13.52 22.47
CA ARG A 574 -26.76 12.54 21.56
C ARG A 574 -27.80 11.98 20.60
N GLY A 575 -27.98 12.64 19.46
CA GLY A 575 -28.86 12.19 18.40
C GLY A 575 -28.32 10.98 17.64
N ALA A 576 -29.19 10.01 17.37
CA ALA A 576 -28.92 8.85 16.52
C ALA A 576 -30.08 8.64 15.53
N PRO A 577 -29.88 7.90 14.43
CA PRO A 577 -30.96 7.53 13.53
C PRO A 577 -32.09 6.82 14.26
N LEU A 578 -33.33 7.11 13.85
CA LEU A 578 -34.50 6.35 14.31
C LEU A 578 -34.34 4.87 13.92
N ILE A 579 -34.86 3.95 14.73
CA ILE A 579 -34.79 2.51 14.44
C ILE A 579 -35.51 2.24 13.11
N GLY A 580 -34.75 1.72 12.13
CA GLY A 580 -35.23 1.45 10.77
C GLY A 580 -34.66 2.40 9.71
N GLU A 581 -34.03 3.50 10.12
CA GLU A 581 -33.23 4.36 9.24
C GLU A 581 -31.76 3.90 9.23
N ASP A 582 -31.06 4.15 8.13
CA ASP A 582 -29.66 3.76 7.95
C ASP A 582 -28.65 4.77 8.55
N ASP A 583 -27.36 4.42 8.53
CA ASP A 583 -26.31 5.24 9.16
C ASP A 583 -26.04 6.57 8.45
N SER A 584 -26.58 6.81 7.25
CA SER A 584 -26.43 8.12 6.60
C SER A 584 -27.21 9.24 7.29
N TYR A 585 -28.14 8.90 8.20
CA TYR A 585 -28.75 9.86 9.13
C TYR A 585 -27.86 10.19 10.34
N LEU A 586 -26.82 9.41 10.65
CA LEU A 586 -26.09 9.51 11.92
C LEU A 586 -25.45 10.88 12.11
N GLY A 587 -24.75 11.37 11.09
CA GLY A 587 -24.11 12.69 11.13
C GLY A 587 -25.15 13.82 11.24
N LEU A 588 -26.28 13.71 10.55
CA LEU A 588 -27.35 14.71 10.56
C LEU A 588 -28.11 14.71 11.89
N CYS A 589 -28.44 13.54 12.43
CA CYS A 589 -29.12 13.39 13.71
C CYS A 589 -28.22 13.81 14.88
N SER A 590 -26.94 13.45 14.87
CA SER A 590 -25.98 13.86 15.90
C SER A 590 -25.90 15.40 15.97
N PHE A 591 -25.69 16.05 14.82
CA PHE A 591 -25.61 17.50 14.74
C PHE A 591 -26.95 18.19 15.07
N ALA A 592 -28.04 17.76 14.45
CA ALA A 592 -29.33 18.43 14.61
C ALA A 592 -29.88 18.31 16.04
N CYS A 593 -29.82 17.11 16.65
CA CYS A 593 -30.30 16.89 18.00
C CYS A 593 -29.45 17.67 19.02
N ASP A 594 -28.12 17.71 18.85
CA ASP A 594 -27.26 18.49 19.74
C ASP A 594 -27.58 19.99 19.69
N HIS A 595 -28.07 20.50 18.56
CA HIS A 595 -28.45 21.91 18.40
C HIS A 595 -29.96 22.18 18.51
N GLY A 596 -30.70 21.28 19.17
CA GLY A 596 -32.10 21.51 19.57
C GLY A 596 -33.16 21.17 18.54
N TYR A 597 -32.81 20.55 17.41
CA TYR A 597 -33.75 20.03 16.41
C TYR A 597 -33.61 18.51 16.27
N CYS A 598 -34.45 17.76 16.98
CA CYS A 598 -34.44 16.29 16.96
C CYS A 598 -35.80 15.75 16.51
N PRO A 599 -36.08 15.67 15.20
CA PRO A 599 -37.37 15.23 14.69
C PRO A 599 -37.57 13.73 14.99
N PRO A 600 -38.61 13.32 15.74
CA PRO A 600 -38.80 11.93 16.15
C PRO A 600 -39.15 10.99 14.98
N THR A 601 -39.41 11.55 13.80
CA THR A 601 -39.66 10.81 12.56
C THR A 601 -38.38 10.40 11.83
N ALA A 602 -37.21 10.91 12.22
CA ALA A 602 -35.93 10.60 11.60
C ALA A 602 -34.81 10.33 12.61
N CYS A 603 -34.89 10.90 13.82
CA CYS A 603 -33.89 10.79 14.87
C CYS A 603 -34.49 10.35 16.20
N ARG A 604 -33.64 9.78 17.05
CA ARG A 604 -33.90 9.48 18.46
C ARG A 604 -32.75 9.98 19.32
N ILE A 605 -33.01 10.23 20.60
CA ILE A 605 -31.95 10.46 21.58
C ILE A 605 -31.45 9.11 22.08
N ALA A 606 -30.16 8.84 21.89
CA ALA A 606 -29.53 7.68 22.48
C ALA A 606 -29.31 7.93 23.98
N TRP A 607 -30.04 7.20 24.83
CA TRP A 607 -29.69 7.09 26.24
C TRP A 607 -28.45 6.20 26.34
N GLY A 608 -27.41 6.73 26.96
CA GLY A 608 -26.08 6.11 27.05
C GLY A 608 -26.03 4.84 27.89
#